data_AF-A0A352MDB5-F1
#
_entry.id   AF-A0A352MDB5-F1
#
_cell.length_a   1.000
_cell.length_b   1.000
_cell.length_c   1.000
_cell.angle_alpha   90.00
_cell.angle_beta   90.00
_cell.angle_gamma   90.00
#
_symmetry.space_group_name_H-M   'P 1'
#
loop_
_entity.id
_entity.type
_entity.pdbx_description
1 polymer ?
#
loop_
_entity_poly.entity_id
_entity_poly.type
_entity_poly.pdbx_seq_one_letter_code
_entity_poly.pdbx_strand_id
1 'polypeptide(L)'
;IYLVASRDLKRVFVTGHSEYDPLTLKSEYDRDVAKGLDIRIPRNYFLNDDPAQMPIVKWRSHASLLFSNWLNYCVYQVTPYVLENDQK
;
A
#
# COMPACT_ATOMS: atom_id res chain seq x y z
N ILE A 1 0.21 -9.28 11.66
CA ILE A 1 -1.14 -8.78 11.30
C ILE A 1 -0.92 -7.70 10.24
N TYR A 2 -1.63 -7.72 9.10
CA TYR A 2 -1.40 -6.80 7.97
C TYR A 2 -2.40 -5.63 7.92
N LEU A 3 -3.68 -5.91 8.18
CA LEU A 3 -4.77 -4.95 8.16
C LEU A 3 -5.63 -5.13 9.42
N VAL A 4 -5.98 -4.03 10.08
CA VAL A 4 -6.91 -4.00 11.22
C VAL A 4 -7.90 -2.88 11.01
N ALA A 5 -9.19 -3.12 11.24
CA ALA A 5 -10.21 -2.09 11.21
C ALA A 5 -11.01 -2.07 12.52
N SER A 6 -11.47 -0.90 12.92
CA SER A 6 -12.50 -0.78 13.95
C SER A 6 -13.81 -1.42 13.46
N ARG A 7 -14.66 -1.86 14.38
CA ARG A 7 -15.94 -2.51 14.02
C ARG A 7 -16.86 -1.61 13.19
N ASP A 8 -16.75 -0.30 13.37
CA ASP A 8 -17.51 0.72 12.62
C ASP A 8 -16.81 1.17 11.33
N LEU A 9 -15.67 0.57 10.97
CA LEU A 9 -14.86 0.86 9.79
C LEU A 9 -14.35 2.31 9.67
N LYS A 10 -14.52 3.14 10.70
CA LYS A 10 -14.05 4.53 10.71
C LYS A 10 -12.54 4.64 10.87
N ARG A 11 -11.89 3.60 11.39
CA ARG A 11 -10.45 3.53 11.57
C ARG A 11 -9.92 2.27 10.91
N VAL A 12 -9.08 2.44 9.90
CA VAL A 12 -8.40 1.36 9.20
C VAL A 12 -6.90 1.57 9.37
N PHE A 13 -6.20 0.54 9.84
CA PHE A 13 -4.77 0.55 10.10
C PHE A 13 -4.11 -0.49 9.20
N VAL A 14 -3.14 -0.03 8.40
CA VAL A 14 -2.33 -0.87 7.51
C VAL A 14 -0.89 -0.83 8.03
N THR A 15 -0.31 -1.98 8.35
CA THR A 15 1.05 -2.04 8.92
C THR A 15 2.15 -2.21 7.88
N GLY A 16 1.77 -2.37 6.62
CA GLY A 16 2.70 -2.47 5.49
C GLY A 16 2.46 -1.37 4.47
N HIS A 17 3.32 -1.33 3.46
CA HIS A 17 3.33 -0.28 2.45
C HIS A 17 2.77 -0.78 1.12
N SER A 18 1.44 -0.93 1.04
CA SER A 18 0.80 -1.43 -0.18
C SER A 18 0.80 -0.39 -1.30
N GLU A 19 0.97 0.88 -0.95
CA GLU A 19 1.06 2.03 -1.86
C GLU A 19 2.40 2.12 -2.60
N TYR A 20 3.42 1.36 -2.21
CA TYR A 20 4.75 1.51 -2.78
C TYR A 20 4.80 1.19 -4.27
N ASP A 21 5.54 2.05 -4.96
CA ASP A 21 5.92 1.84 -6.34
C ASP A 21 6.92 0.69 -6.47
N PRO A 22 7.04 0.11 -7.67
CA PRO A 22 7.95 -1.01 -7.91
C PRO A 22 9.38 -0.76 -7.44
N LEU A 23 9.87 0.48 -7.50
CA LEU A 23 11.27 0.84 -7.22
C LEU A 23 11.52 1.43 -5.83
N THR A 24 10.50 1.58 -4.99
CA THR A 24 10.65 2.23 -3.68
C THR A 24 11.58 1.45 -2.74
N LEU A 25 11.36 0.14 -2.58
CA LEU A 25 12.26 -0.68 -1.74
C LEU A 25 13.67 -0.79 -2.33
N LYS A 26 13.80 -0.75 -3.66
CA LYS A 26 15.11 -0.71 -4.32
C LYS A 26 15.86 0.58 -3.97
N SER A 27 15.21 1.74 -4.05
CA SER A 27 15.86 3.01 -3.74
C SER A 27 16.26 3.12 -2.27
N GLU A 28 15.46 2.56 -1.36
CA GLU A 28 15.81 2.43 0.06
C GLU A 28 17.04 1.53 0.27
N TYR A 29 17.04 0.35 -0.36
CA TYR A 29 18.17 -0.57 -0.31
C TYR A 29 19.45 0.07 -0.86
N ASP A 30 19.40 0.62 -2.07
CA ASP A 30 20.55 1.25 -2.74
C ASP A 30 21.09 2.44 -1.91
N ARG A 31 20.19 3.24 -1.32
CA ARG A 31 20.55 4.35 -0.42
C ARG A 31 21.30 3.86 0.82
N ASP A 32 20.83 2.80 1.46
CA ASP A 32 21.38 2.33 2.73
C ASP A 32 22.68 1.53 2.52
N VAL A 33 22.82 0.82 1.40
CA VAL A 33 24.11 0.26 0.93
C VAL A 33 25.12 1.38 0.68
N ALA A 34 24.72 2.47 0.02
CA ALA A 34 25.61 3.61 -0.25
C ALA A 34 26.09 4.32 1.04
N LYS A 35 25.33 4.20 2.14
CA LYS A 35 25.73 4.68 3.47
C LYS A 35 26.65 3.71 4.22
N GLY A 36 26.93 2.53 3.65
CA GLY A 36 27.74 1.49 4.29
C GLY A 36 27.03 0.80 5.46
N LEU A 37 25.70 0.83 5.51
CA LEU A 37 24.93 0.16 6.55
C LEU A 37 24.90 -1.35 6.29
N ASP A 38 25.03 -2.16 7.34
CA ASP A 38 24.78 -3.60 7.25
C ASP A 38 23.28 -3.88 7.17
N ILE A 39 22.78 -3.97 5.94
CA ILE A 39 21.37 -4.21 5.65
C ILE A 39 21.19 -5.46 4.78
N ARG A 40 20.06 -6.13 4.96
CA ARG A 40 19.71 -7.33 4.20
C ARG A 40 18.95 -6.95 2.94
N ILE A 41 19.12 -7.77 1.91
CA ILE A 41 18.36 -7.67 0.66
C ILE A 41 16.85 -7.81 0.97
N PRO A 42 15.97 -6.96 0.41
CA PRO A 42 14.53 -7.08 0.59
C PRO A 42 14.02 -8.45 0.11
N ARG A 43 13.36 -9.18 0.99
CA ARG A 43 12.91 -10.56 0.71
C ARG A 43 11.80 -10.59 -0.32
N ASN A 44 11.85 -11.57 -1.23
CA ASN A 44 10.84 -11.81 -2.26
C ASN A 44 10.61 -10.62 -3.20
N TYR A 45 11.59 -9.72 -3.30
CA TYR A 45 11.48 -8.48 -4.07
C TYR A 45 12.27 -8.57 -5.38
N PHE A 46 13.52 -8.99 -5.34
CA PHE A 46 14.33 -9.23 -6.53
C PHE A 46 14.22 -10.67 -7.02
N LEU A 47 14.43 -10.90 -8.32
CA LEU A 47 14.57 -12.25 -8.87
C LEU A 47 15.85 -12.88 -8.30
N ASN A 48 15.73 -14.06 -7.70
CA ASN A 48 16.84 -14.81 -7.10
C ASN A 48 17.66 -14.02 -6.06
N ASP A 49 17.03 -13.05 -5.38
CA ASP A 49 17.68 -12.14 -4.43
C ASP A 49 18.87 -11.36 -5.02
N ASP A 50 18.87 -11.09 -6.34
CA ASP A 50 19.91 -10.29 -7.02
C ASP A 50 19.50 -8.81 -7.17
N PRO A 51 20.11 -7.85 -6.44
CA PRO A 51 19.76 -6.42 -6.49
C PRO A 51 20.04 -5.72 -7.82
N ALA A 52 20.79 -6.35 -8.73
CA ALA A 52 20.99 -5.86 -10.10
C ALA A 52 19.77 -6.15 -10.99
N GLN A 53 18.90 -7.09 -10.61
CA GLN A 53 17.68 -7.40 -11.35
C GLN A 53 16.56 -6.39 -11.06
N MET A 54 15.60 -6.33 -11.97
CA MET A 54 14.36 -5.59 -11.73
C MET A 54 13.50 -6.28 -10.64
N PRO A 55 12.80 -5.50 -9.82
CA PRO A 55 11.93 -6.06 -8.78
C PRO A 55 10.67 -6.71 -9.37
N ILE A 56 10.23 -7.79 -8.74
CA ILE A 56 9.01 -8.52 -9.10
C ILE A 56 7.84 -7.94 -8.27
N VAL A 57 6.94 -7.25 -8.95
CA VAL A 57 5.78 -6.60 -8.30
C VAL A 57 4.68 -7.62 -8.06
N LYS A 58 4.50 -8.03 -6.80
CA LYS A 58 3.46 -9.01 -6.39
C LYS A 58 2.30 -8.40 -5.59
N TRP A 59 2.39 -7.13 -5.19
CA TRP A 59 1.43 -6.50 -4.26
C TRP A 59 0.42 -5.56 -4.91
N ARG A 60 0.67 -5.10 -6.15
CA ARG A 60 -0.12 -4.03 -6.79
C ARG A 60 -1.61 -4.32 -6.88
N SER A 61 -2.01 -5.56 -7.21
CA SER A 61 -3.43 -5.94 -7.28
C SER A 61 -4.14 -5.80 -5.94
N HIS A 62 -3.48 -6.22 -4.86
CA HIS A 62 -4.00 -6.11 -3.50
C HIS A 62 -4.10 -4.64 -3.06
N ALA A 63 -3.11 -3.81 -3.45
CA ALA A 63 -3.13 -2.38 -3.20
C ALA A 63 -4.34 -1.70 -3.85
N SER A 64 -4.59 -1.97 -5.14
CA SER A 64 -5.76 -1.42 -5.85
C SER A 64 -7.07 -1.82 -5.16
N LEU A 65 -7.22 -3.09 -4.78
CA LEU A 65 -8.41 -3.56 -4.06
C LEU A 65 -8.58 -2.89 -2.70
N LEU A 66 -7.50 -2.69 -1.95
CA LEU A 66 -7.53 -2.03 -0.65
C LEU A 66 -8.10 -0.62 -0.76
N PHE A 67 -7.56 0.21 -1.67
CA PHE A 67 -8.01 1.58 -1.83
C PHE A 67 -9.42 1.68 -2.43
N SER A 68 -9.75 0.85 -3.41
CA SER A 68 -11.12 0.80 -3.97
C SER A 68 -12.16 0.41 -2.93
N ASN A 69 -11.88 -0.63 -2.13
CA ASN A 69 -12.81 -1.08 -1.10
C ASN A 69 -12.95 -0.06 0.03
N TRP A 70 -11.84 0.58 0.41
CA TRP A 70 -11.87 1.62 1.44
C TRP A 70 -12.74 2.81 1.00
N LEU A 71 -12.54 3.34 -0.20
CA LEU A 71 -13.34 4.45 -0.72
C LEU A 71 -14.82 4.07 -0.84
N ASN A 72 -15.13 2.90 -1.39
CA ASN A 72 -16.51 2.52 -1.66
C ASN A 72 -17.29 2.15 -0.38
N TYR A 73 -16.72 1.29 0.46
CA TYR A 73 -17.44 0.66 1.57
C TYR A 73 -17.19 1.31 2.92
N CYS A 74 -16.04 1.97 3.12
CA CYS A 74 -15.72 2.62 4.40
C CYS A 74 -16.02 4.13 4.37
N VAL A 75 -15.83 4.78 3.22
CA VAL A 75 -16.02 6.23 3.08
C VAL A 75 -17.39 6.55 2.46
N TYR A 76 -17.65 6.14 1.22
CA TYR A 76 -18.80 6.59 0.45
C TYR A 76 -20.12 6.09 1.01
N GLN A 77 -20.29 4.77 1.18
CA GLN A 77 -21.56 4.19 1.64
C GLN A 77 -21.94 4.55 3.08
N VAL A 78 -20.95 4.94 3.90
CA VAL A 78 -21.17 5.31 5.31
C VAL A 78 -21.44 6.82 5.45
N THR A 79 -21.18 7.61 4.41
CA THR A 79 -21.38 9.06 4.42
C THR A 79 -22.66 9.41 3.65
N PRO A 80 -23.75 9.83 4.33
CA PRO A 80 -24.96 10.24 3.63
C PRO A 80 -24.64 11.44 2.72
N TYR A 81 -24.83 11.26 1.41
CA TYR A 81 -24.70 12.32 0.43
C TYR A 81 -26.05 13.03 0.29
N VAL A 82 -26.12 14.27 0.76
CA VAL A 82 -27.33 15.11 0.60
C VAL A 82 -27.21 15.88 -0.70
N LEU A 83 -28.06 15.55 -1.67
CA LEU A 83 -28.28 16.37 -2.85
C LEU A 83 -29.13 17.59 -2.44
N GLU A 84 -28.49 18.72 -2.13
CA GLU A 84 -29.20 20.00 -2.17
C GLU A 84 -29.53 20.29 -3.63
N ASN A 85 -30.73 19.92 -4.09
CA ASN A 85 -31.54 20.59 -5.14
C ASN A 85 -32.63 19.69 -5.75
N ASP A 86 -33.55 19.17 -4.94
CA ASP A 86 -34.87 18.71 -5.42
C ASP A 86 -35.98 19.70 -5.02
N GLN A 87 -35.71 21.00 -5.23
CA GLN A 87 -36.76 22.01 -5.30
C GLN A 87 -36.58 22.87 -6.54
N LYS A 88 -37.25 22.47 -7.61
CA LYS A 88 -37.99 23.37 -8.51
C LYS A 88 -39.04 22.60 -9.31
#